data_AF-A0A653B3V3-F1
#
_entry.id   AF-A0A653B3V3-F1
#
_cell.length_a   1.000
_cell.length_b   1.000
_cell.length_c   1.000
_cell.angle_alpha   90.00
_cell.angle_beta   90.00
_cell.angle_gamma   90.00
#
_symmetry.space_group_name_H-M   'P 1'
#
loop_
_entity.id
_entity.type
_entity.pdbx_description
1 polymer ?
#
loop_
_entity_poly.entity_id
_entity_poly.type
_entity_poly.pdbx_seq_one_letter_code
_entity_poly.pdbx_strand_id
1 'polypeptide(L)'
;MELKAEIEKRLGEFWDKRAIATDDDPLCVDDLGAPLDSVTAVESLIEVGKILPKKVPIDVVIRNGGYETKDQFVDLVTTGILKFLEETGS
;
A
#
# COMPACT_ATOMS: atom_id res chain seq x y z
N MET A 1 15.53 6.28 9.12
CA MET A 1 15.39 5.39 7.94
C MET A 1 14.60 4.11 8.25
N GLU A 2 14.49 3.68 9.51
CA GLU A 2 13.76 2.44 9.87
C GLU A 2 12.25 2.47 9.53
N LEU A 3 11.58 3.61 9.74
CA LEU A 3 10.14 3.73 9.46
C LEU A 3 9.81 3.49 7.97
N LYS A 4 10.63 4.00 7.05
CA LYS A 4 10.45 3.80 5.61
C LYS A 4 10.47 2.31 5.26
N ALA A 5 11.53 1.62 5.68
CA ALA A 5 11.70 0.19 5.40
C ALA A 5 10.57 -0.65 6.00
N GLU A 6 10.07 -0.27 7.18
CA GLU A 6 8.94 -0.97 7.80
C GLU A 6 7.62 -0.72 7.06
N ILE A 7 7.35 0.51 6.60
CA ILE A 7 6.20 0.80 5.75
C ILE A 7 6.27 -0.04 4.46
N GLU A 8 7.41 0.00 3.76
CA GLU A 8 7.60 -0.74 2.50
C GLU A 8 7.37 -2.25 2.68
N LYS A 9 7.91 -2.79 3.77
CA LYS A 9 7.73 -4.20 4.13
C LYS A 9 6.26 -4.52 4.37
N ARG A 10 5.54 -3.72 5.17
CA ARG A 10 4.11 -3.97 5.49
C ARG A 10 3.21 -3.86 4.26
N LEU A 11 3.43 -2.85 3.42
CA LEU A 11 2.72 -2.68 2.15
C LEU A 11 2.99 -3.86 1.21
N GLY A 12 4.25 -4.30 1.15
CA GLY A 12 4.63 -5.46 0.36
C GLY A 12 4.00 -6.76 0.85
N GLU A 13 4.06 -7.04 2.16
CA GLU A 13 3.41 -8.21 2.78
C GLU A 13 1.90 -8.21 2.58
N PHE A 14 1.27 -7.03 2.60
CA PHE A 14 -0.16 -6.89 2.32
C PHE A 14 -0.49 -7.29 0.87
N TRP A 15 0.30 -6.84 -0.09
CA TRP A 15 0.16 -7.23 -1.49
C TRP A 15 0.37 -8.73 -1.69
N ASP A 16 1.45 -9.30 -1.15
CA ASP A 16 1.76 -10.73 -1.25
C ASP A 16 0.64 -11.60 -0.67
N LYS A 17 0.16 -11.27 0.54
CA LYS A 17 -0.95 -11.99 1.17
C LYS A 17 -2.21 -12.00 0.30
N ARG A 18 -2.47 -10.89 -0.40
CA ARG A 18 -3.63 -10.77 -1.26
C ARG A 18 -3.47 -11.53 -2.58
N ALA A 19 -2.27 -11.50 -3.16
CA ALA A 19 -1.94 -12.31 -4.32
C ALA A 19 -2.11 -13.81 -4.02
N ILE A 20 -1.59 -14.26 -2.88
CA ILE A 20 -1.72 -15.65 -2.40
C ILE A 20 -3.20 -16.05 -2.20
N ALA A 21 -4.04 -15.15 -1.68
CA ALA A 21 -5.46 -15.44 -1.48
C ALA A 21 -6.29 -15.52 -2.78
N THR A 22 -5.76 -14.99 -3.90
CA THR A 22 -6.43 -15.00 -5.20
C THR A 22 -6.09 -16.26 -6.02
N ASP A 23 -4.93 -16.89 -5.76
CA ASP A 23 -4.40 -18.05 -6.48
C ASP A 23 -5.11 -19.38 -6.15
N ASP A 24 -5.97 -19.44 -5.12
CA ASP A 24 -6.69 -20.67 -4.71
C ASP A 24 -7.90 -21.00 -5.63
N ASP A 25 -8.22 -20.15 -6.61
CA ASP A 25 -9.26 -20.42 -7.61
C ASP A 25 -8.63 -20.95 -8.93
N PRO A 26 -8.75 -22.26 -9.23
CA PRO A 26 -8.08 -22.89 -10.38
C PRO A 26 -8.66 -22.50 -11.75
N LEU A 27 -9.65 -21.61 -11.82
CA LEU A 27 -10.25 -21.14 -13.08
C LEU A 27 -9.76 -19.74 -13.49
N CYS A 28 -8.93 -19.07 -12.68
CA CYS A 28 -8.43 -17.72 -12.97
C CYS A 28 -6.96 -17.76 -13.41
N VAL A 29 -6.70 -18.07 -14.69
CA VAL A 29 -5.33 -18.16 -15.27
C VAL A 29 -4.83 -16.86 -15.90
N ASP A 30 -5.49 -15.72 -15.65
CA ASP A 30 -5.13 -14.44 -16.26
C ASP A 30 -5.19 -13.36 -15.17
N ASP A 31 -4.11 -13.23 -14.40
CA ASP A 31 -3.46 -11.94 -14.08
C ASP A 31 -2.46 -12.19 -12.94
N LEU A 32 -1.18 -11.98 -13.22
CA LEU A 32 -0.10 -11.97 -12.23
C LEU A 32 -0.32 -10.78 -11.27
N GLY A 33 -1.17 -10.98 -10.25
CA GLY A 33 -1.51 -9.97 -9.25
C GLY A 33 -2.39 -8.86 -9.82
N ALA A 34 -3.71 -9.05 -9.74
CA ALA A 34 -4.69 -8.05 -10.19
C ALA A 34 -4.34 -6.63 -9.71
N PRO A 35 -4.58 -5.60 -10.56
CA PRO A 35 -4.33 -4.22 -10.20
C PRO A 35 -5.03 -3.89 -8.87
N LEU A 36 -4.29 -3.23 -7.98
CA LEU A 36 -4.78 -2.95 -6.65
C LEU A 36 -5.73 -1.77 -6.69
N ASP A 37 -7.00 -2.07 -6.52
CA ASP A 37 -8.08 -1.10 -6.49
C ASP A 37 -7.92 -0.11 -5.34
N SER A 38 -8.39 1.12 -5.53
CA SER A 38 -8.24 2.22 -4.56
C SER A 38 -8.80 1.85 -3.18
N VAL A 39 -9.83 1.00 -3.11
CA VAL A 39 -10.40 0.48 -1.85
C VAL A 39 -9.38 -0.32 -1.04
N THR A 40 -8.63 -1.18 -1.71
CA THR A 40 -7.67 -2.05 -1.04
C THR A 40 -6.39 -1.30 -0.68
N ALA A 41 -6.05 -0.29 -1.47
CA ALA A 41 -4.99 0.65 -1.09
C ALA A 41 -5.32 1.34 0.23
N VAL A 42 -6.58 1.73 0.42
CA VAL A 42 -7.03 2.31 1.70
C VAL A 42 -6.89 1.32 2.85
N GLU A 43 -7.26 0.05 2.68
CA GLU A 43 -7.12 -0.98 3.72
C GLU A 43 -5.67 -1.18 4.18
N SER A 44 -4.75 -1.24 3.22
CA SER A 44 -3.32 -1.32 3.52
C SER A 44 -2.81 -0.10 4.30
N LEU A 45 -3.34 1.09 3.99
CA LEU A 45 -2.98 2.34 4.66
C LEU A 45 -3.51 2.36 6.09
N ILE A 46 -4.66 1.73 6.36
CA ILE A 46 -5.20 1.58 7.72
C ILE A 46 -4.26 0.69 8.55
N GLU A 47 -3.81 -0.43 7.99
CA GLU A 47 -2.85 -1.33 8.65
C GLU A 47 -1.50 -0.64 8.93
N VAL A 48 -0.94 0.03 7.93
CA VAL A 48 0.30 0.81 8.08
C VAL A 48 0.09 1.98 9.03
N GLY A 49 -1.06 2.64 8.98
CA GLY A 49 -1.42 3.76 9.86
C GLY A 49 -1.38 3.43 11.35
N LYS A 50 -1.48 2.14 11.73
CA LYS A 50 -1.34 1.68 13.12
C LYS A 50 0.09 1.82 13.67
N ILE A 51 1.10 1.73 12.80
CA ILE A 51 2.52 1.90 13.17
C ILE A 51 2.98 3.35 12.97
N LEU A 52 2.21 4.17 12.25
CA LEU A 52 2.55 5.57 12.02
C LEU A 52 2.27 6.42 13.28
N PRO A 53 3.15 7.38 13.59
CA PRO A 53 2.95 8.28 14.73
C PRO A 53 1.82 9.28 14.52
N LYS A 54 1.38 9.49 13.28
CA LYS A 54 0.31 10.42 12.91
C LYS A 54 -0.66 9.77 11.92
N LYS A 55 -1.92 10.21 11.97
CA LYS A 55 -2.94 9.81 11.01
C LYS A 55 -2.68 10.48 9.68
N VAL A 56 -2.34 9.69 8.67
CA VAL A 56 -2.14 10.17 7.30
C VAL A 56 -3.47 10.05 6.55
N PRO A 57 -3.98 11.14 5.96
CA PRO A 57 -5.21 11.09 5.17
C PRO A 57 -5.01 10.27 3.89
N ILE A 58 -5.97 9.40 3.60
CA ILE A 58 -5.96 8.55 2.39
C ILE A 58 -5.87 9.37 1.11
N ASP A 59 -6.46 10.57 1.08
CA ASP A 59 -6.48 11.44 -0.10
C ASP A 59 -5.08 11.94 -0.49
N VAL A 60 -4.14 11.98 0.47
CA VAL A 60 -2.75 12.42 0.23
C VAL A 60 -1.88 11.28 -0.31
N VAL A 61 -2.26 10.03 -0.05
CA VAL A 61 -1.42 8.86 -0.31
C VAL A 61 -1.99 7.96 -1.41
N ILE A 62 -3.32 7.84 -1.48
CA ILE A 62 -4.03 6.97 -2.39
C ILE A 62 -4.33 7.73 -3.68
N ARG A 63 -3.82 7.18 -4.78
CA ARG A 63 -4.11 7.63 -6.14
C ARG A 63 -5.51 7.18 -6.57
N ASN A 64 -6.22 8.08 -7.27
CA ASN A 64 -7.43 7.72 -8.00
C ASN A 64 -7.05 6.89 -9.24
N GLY A 65 -7.58 5.66 -9.32
CA GLY A 65 -7.28 4.71 -10.40
C GLY A 65 -6.43 3.50 -10.02
N GLY A 66 -6.17 3.28 -8.72
CA GLY A 66 -5.46 2.11 -8.23
C GLY A 66 -3.97 2.06 -8.60
N TYR A 67 -3.38 0.87 -8.50
CA TYR A 67 -1.96 0.62 -8.74
C TYR A 67 -1.76 -0.62 -9.60
N GLU A 68 -0.92 -0.50 -10.64
CA GLU A 68 -0.66 -1.59 -11.58
C GLU A 68 0.34 -2.61 -11.02
N THR A 69 1.27 -2.19 -10.17
CA THR A 69 2.31 -3.08 -9.63
C THR A 69 2.56 -2.85 -8.15
N LYS A 70 3.03 -3.91 -7.47
CA LYS A 70 3.46 -3.86 -6.07
C LYS A 70 4.48 -2.77 -5.81
N ASP A 71 5.54 -2.69 -6.62
CA ASP A 71 6.57 -1.66 -6.46
C ASP A 71 5.99 -0.25 -6.62
N GLN A 72 5.12 -0.02 -7.62
CA GLN A 72 4.47 1.28 -7.79
C GLN A 72 3.63 1.65 -6.57
N PHE A 73 2.87 0.69 -6.04
CA PHE A 73 2.07 0.86 -4.85
C PHE A 73 2.92 1.16 -3.62
N VAL A 74 3.94 0.34 -3.35
CA VAL A 74 4.83 0.50 -2.21
C VAL A 74 5.55 1.84 -2.27
N ASP A 75 6.12 2.20 -3.42
CA ASP A 75 6.90 3.42 -3.58
C ASP A 75 6.04 4.69 -3.44
N LEU A 76 4.90 4.75 -4.14
CA LEU A 76 4.01 5.92 -4.10
C LEU A 76 3.40 6.11 -2.71
N VAL A 77 2.92 5.03 -2.08
CA VAL A 77 2.30 5.09 -0.76
C VAL A 77 3.32 5.48 0.30
N THR A 78 4.51 4.86 0.26
CA THR A 78 5.60 5.19 1.18
C THR A 78 6.03 6.65 1.02
N THR A 79 6.22 7.11 -0.21
CA THR A 79 6.62 8.49 -0.50
C THR A 79 5.57 9.49 -0.01
N GLY A 80 4.27 9.22 -0.25
CA GLY A 80 3.17 10.06 0.23
C GLY A 80 3.12 10.16 1.76
N ILE A 81 3.28 9.03 2.45
CA ILE A 81 3.34 8.98 3.91
C ILE A 81 4.52 9.79 4.43
N LEU A 82 5.74 9.54 3.93
CA LEU A 82 6.95 10.20 4.39
C LEU A 82 6.86 11.71 4.19
N LYS A 83 6.44 12.14 2.98
CA LYS A 83 6.28 13.56 2.66
C LYS A 83 5.28 14.23 3.60
N PHE A 84 4.13 13.59 3.85
CA PHE A 84 3.14 14.14 4.79
C PHE A 84 3.68 14.23 6.22
N LEU A 85 4.44 13.22 6.67
CA LEU A 85 5.06 13.22 8.00
C LEU A 85 6.12 14.31 8.13
N GLU A 86 6.89 14.59 7.08
CA GLU A 86 7.86 15.70 7.03
C GLU A 86 7.14 17.05 7.08
N GLU A 87 6.10 17.26 6.27
CA GLU A 87 5.35 18.52 6.22
C GLU A 87 4.59 18.80 7.53
N THR A 88 4.04 17.77 8.16
CA THR A 88 3.30 17.90 9.42
C THR A 88 4.23 17.86 10.64
N GLY A 89 5.52 17.56 10.45
CA GLY A 89 6.51 17.33 11.50
C GLY A 89 7.34 18.54 11.91
N SER A 90 7.11 19.71 11.30
CA SER A 90 7.78 20.99 11.66
C SER A 90 7.02 21.78 12.73
#